data_AF-G8G1V2-F1
#
_entry.id   AF-G8G1V2-F1
#
_cell.length_a   1.000
_cell.length_b   1.000
_cell.length_c   1.000
_cell.angle_alpha   90.00
_cell.angle_beta   90.00
_cell.angle_gamma   90.00
#
_symmetry.space_group_name_H-M   'P 1'
#
loop_
_entity.id
_entity.type
_entity.pdbx_description
1 polymer ?
#
loop_
_entity_poly.entity_id
_entity_poly.type
_entity_poly.pdbx_seq_one_letter_code
_entity_poly.pdbx_strand_id
1 'polypeptide(L)'
;YMLKYLLGTSHGVQGKDLGVEGGSKPEEVVWHDDAPEGKLDLLTTLDFRMSTTCLYSDIVLPTATWYEKNDLNTSDMHPFTHPLSCAVDPAWEARSDWEIYK
;
A
#
# COMPACT_ATOMS: atom_id res chain seq x y z
N TYR A 1 2.34 8.21 11.43
CA TYR A 1 1.23 8.93 10.76
C TYR A 1 0.24 7.96 10.12
N MET A 2 0.63 7.18 9.10
CA MET A 2 -0.22 6.15 8.48
C MET A 2 -0.78 5.13 9.49
N LEU A 3 0.08 4.57 10.34
CA LEU A 3 -0.34 3.62 11.40
C LEU A 3 -1.44 4.20 12.31
N LYS A 4 -1.38 5.50 12.61
CA LYS A 4 -2.35 6.22 13.46
C LYS A 4 -3.65 6.50 12.70
N TYR A 5 -3.58 7.33 11.67
CA TYR A 5 -4.77 7.91 11.07
C TYR A 5 -5.44 7.04 10.01
N LEU A 6 -4.69 6.20 9.30
CA LEU A 6 -5.25 5.30 8.29
C LEU A 6 -5.59 3.93 8.89
N LEU A 7 -4.65 3.33 9.61
CA LEU A 7 -4.79 1.98 10.16
C LEU A 7 -5.39 1.93 11.57
N GLY A 8 -5.30 3.00 12.37
CA GLY A 8 -5.84 2.99 13.75
C GLY A 8 -5.07 2.09 14.72
N THR A 9 -3.78 1.86 14.47
CA THR A 9 -2.91 0.97 15.25
C THR A 9 -1.93 1.74 16.13
N SER A 10 -1.23 1.02 17.02
CA SER A 10 -0.14 1.58 17.82
C SER A 10 0.88 2.32 16.94
N HIS A 11 1.26 3.53 17.33
CA HIS A 11 2.07 4.41 16.50
C HIS A 11 3.17 5.12 17.30
N GLY A 12 4.26 5.48 16.63
CA GLY A 12 5.41 6.16 17.23
C GLY A 12 5.37 7.70 17.17
N VAL A 13 4.24 8.34 16.86
CA VAL A 13 4.15 9.82 16.80
C VAL A 13 4.42 10.41 18.19
N GLN A 14 5.47 11.25 18.30
CA GLN A 14 5.88 11.90 19.55
C GLN A 14 5.44 13.37 19.65
N GLY A 15 5.32 14.05 18.51
CA GLY A 15 4.93 15.46 18.45
C GLY A 15 3.44 15.67 18.78
N LYS A 16 3.11 16.85 19.29
CA LYS A 16 1.73 17.27 19.56
C LYS A 16 1.12 17.81 18.27
N ASP A 17 -0.20 17.77 18.17
CA ASP A 17 -0.90 18.40 17.06
C ASP A 17 -0.96 19.93 17.22
N LEU A 18 -1.27 20.61 16.11
CA LEU A 18 -1.34 22.07 16.03
C LEU A 18 -2.40 22.66 16.97
N GLY A 19 -3.47 21.91 17.27
CA GLY A 19 -4.53 22.33 18.19
C GLY A 19 -4.04 22.40 19.62
N VAL A 20 -3.26 21.41 20.05
CA VAL A 20 -2.64 21.36 21.38
C VAL A 20 -1.54 22.41 21.53
N GLU A 21 -0.79 22.70 20.47
CA GLU A 21 0.26 23.73 20.48
C GLU A 21 -0.28 25.16 20.34
N GLY A 22 -1.59 25.33 20.09
CA GLY A 22 -2.22 26.64 19.93
C GLY A 22 -1.83 27.36 18.65
N GLY A 23 -1.43 26.62 17.61
CA GLY A 23 -1.07 27.17 16.31
C GLY A 23 -2.26 27.69 15.51
N SER A 24 -1.98 28.46 14.46
CA SER A 24 -3.01 29.00 13.56
C SER A 24 -3.73 27.88 12.81
N LYS A 25 -5.03 27.70 13.08
CA LYS A 25 -5.87 26.73 12.40
C LYS A 25 -6.11 27.14 10.93
N PRO A 26 -6.24 26.19 9.99
CA PRO A 26 -6.54 26.50 8.59
C PRO A 26 -7.94 27.10 8.43
N GLU A 27 -8.12 27.96 7.42
CA GLU A 27 -9.41 28.60 7.12
C GLU A 27 -10.28 27.81 6.14
N GLU A 28 -9.66 27.01 5.25
CA GLU A 28 -10.36 26.27 4.19
C GLU A 28 -10.73 24.82 4.58
N VAL A 29 -10.18 24.31 5.68
CA VAL A 29 -10.35 22.92 6.12
C VAL A 29 -10.95 22.89 7.50
N VAL A 30 -12.01 22.09 7.68
CA VAL A 30 -12.63 21.90 8.99
C VAL A 30 -11.61 21.29 9.96
N TRP A 31 -11.37 21.99 11.06
CA TRP A 31 -10.53 21.52 12.13
C TRP A 31 -11.30 20.60 13.07
N HIS A 32 -10.72 19.44 13.37
CA HIS A 32 -11.20 18.52 14.41
C HIS A 32 -10.16 18.47 15.53
N ASP A 33 -10.57 18.73 16.77
CA ASP A 33 -9.65 18.69 17.91
C ASP A 33 -9.13 17.27 18.15
N ASP A 34 -9.99 16.26 18.02
CA ASP A 34 -9.59 14.86 17.92
C ASP A 34 -9.66 14.42 16.44
N ALA A 35 -8.49 14.19 15.85
CA ALA A 35 -8.42 13.74 14.46
C ALA A 35 -8.93 12.28 14.32
N PRO A 36 -9.76 11.98 13.31
CA PRO A 36 -10.24 10.61 13.09
C PRO A 36 -9.10 9.64 12.79
N GLU A 37 -9.11 8.51 13.47
CA GLU A 37 -8.15 7.40 13.34
C GLU A 37 -8.81 6.17 12.70
N GLY A 38 -8.00 5.27 12.13
CA GLY A 38 -8.54 4.03 11.53
C GLY A 38 -9.48 4.26 10.35
N LYS A 39 -9.14 5.18 9.44
CA LYS A 39 -10.01 5.56 8.31
C LYS A 39 -10.23 4.45 7.27
N LEU A 40 -9.39 3.43 7.23
CA LEU A 40 -9.52 2.34 6.29
C LEU A 40 -10.39 1.23 6.89
N ASP A 41 -11.52 0.95 6.25
CA ASP A 41 -12.39 -0.16 6.66
C ASP A 41 -11.82 -1.53 6.25
N LEU A 42 -11.00 -1.57 5.20
CA LEU A 42 -10.35 -2.78 4.70
C LEU A 42 -9.05 -2.45 3.97
N LEU A 43 -7.95 -3.07 4.38
CA LEU A 43 -6.67 -3.02 3.68
C LEU A 43 -6.34 -4.40 3.08
N THR A 44 -6.42 -4.49 1.75
CA THR A 44 -6.00 -5.67 0.99
C THR A 44 -4.67 -5.41 0.29
N THR A 45 -3.73 -6.34 0.38
CA THR A 45 -2.40 -6.22 -0.26
C THR A 45 -2.09 -7.44 -1.12
N LEU A 46 -1.59 -7.19 -2.32
CA LEU A 46 -1.07 -8.23 -3.23
C LEU A 46 0.45 -8.17 -3.16
N ASP A 47 1.09 -9.27 -2.78
CA ASP A 47 2.54 -9.35 -2.70
C ASP A 47 2.99 -10.82 -2.86
N PHE A 48 4.16 -11.03 -3.46
CA PHE A 48 4.77 -12.36 -3.59
C PHE A 48 5.66 -12.68 -2.39
N ARG A 49 5.85 -11.72 -1.46
CA ARG A 49 6.53 -11.90 -0.19
C ARG A 49 5.76 -11.24 0.94
N MET A 50 5.96 -11.71 2.17
CA MET A 50 5.36 -11.07 3.35
C MET A 50 6.09 -9.75 3.67
N SER A 51 5.71 -8.67 2.99
CA SER A 51 6.26 -7.33 3.24
C SER A 51 5.71 -6.73 4.53
N THR A 52 6.33 -5.65 5.00
CA THR A 52 5.84 -4.92 6.17
C THR A 52 4.42 -4.41 5.96
N THR A 53 4.04 -4.04 4.73
CA THR A 53 2.66 -3.66 4.41
C THR A 53 1.73 -4.85 4.63
N CYS A 54 2.06 -6.03 4.10
CA CYS A 54 1.26 -7.24 4.30
C CYS A 54 1.05 -7.57 5.78
N LEU A 55 2.06 -7.35 6.63
CA LEU A 55 1.95 -7.58 8.07
C LEU A 55 0.92 -6.67 8.77
N TYR A 56 0.60 -5.51 8.20
CA TYR A 56 -0.41 -4.59 8.71
C TYR A 56 -1.73 -4.64 7.93
N SER A 57 -1.86 -5.53 6.94
CA SER A 57 -3.05 -5.67 6.10
C SER A 57 -4.02 -6.71 6.65
N ASP A 58 -5.31 -6.50 6.42
CA ASP A 58 -6.37 -7.44 6.82
C ASP A 58 -6.38 -8.67 5.90
N ILE A 59 -6.14 -8.47 4.61
CA ILE A 59 -6.12 -9.52 3.59
C ILE A 59 -4.82 -9.42 2.79
N VAL A 60 -4.16 -10.56 2.64
CA VAL A 60 -2.97 -10.70 1.79
C VAL A 60 -3.27 -11.73 0.71
N LEU A 61 -3.14 -11.32 -0.55
CA LEU A 61 -3.34 -12.19 -1.72
C LEU A 61 -1.98 -12.50 -2.36
N PRO A 62 -1.64 -13.78 -2.59
CA PRO A 62 -0.37 -14.15 -3.20
C PRO A 62 -0.36 -13.76 -4.69
N THR A 63 0.49 -12.80 -5.05
CA THR A 63 0.70 -12.45 -6.47
C THR A 63 1.89 -13.19 -7.07
N ALA A 64 1.88 -13.38 -8.38
CA ALA A 64 2.97 -14.00 -9.13
C ALA A 64 4.22 -13.12 -9.14
N THR A 65 5.39 -13.74 -9.07
CA THR A 65 6.66 -13.04 -9.28
C THR A 65 6.81 -12.57 -10.73
N TRP A 66 7.84 -11.76 -11.00
CA TRP A 66 8.12 -11.27 -12.35
C TRP A 66 8.47 -12.37 -13.36
N TYR A 67 8.86 -13.56 -12.90
CA TYR A 67 9.18 -14.71 -13.76
C TYR A 67 8.01 -15.66 -13.97
N GLU A 68 6.84 -15.35 -13.43
CA GLU A 68 5.66 -16.22 -13.46
C GLU A 68 4.47 -15.52 -14.14
N LYS A 69 4.70 -14.37 -14.80
CA LYS A 69 3.65 -13.59 -15.47
C LYS A 69 4.14 -12.92 -16.75
N ASN A 70 3.19 -12.59 -17.61
CA ASN A 70 3.43 -11.83 -18.84
C ASN A 70 3.07 -10.36 -18.61
N ASP A 71 3.99 -9.45 -18.90
CA ASP A 71 3.79 -8.01 -18.79
C ASP A 71 4.80 -7.24 -19.68
N LEU A 72 4.72 -5.91 -19.75
CA LEU A 72 5.67 -5.05 -20.46
C LEU A 72 6.37 -4.08 -19.52
N ASN A 73 7.64 -3.79 -19.78
CA ASN A 73 8.42 -2.84 -19.01
C ASN A 73 9.22 -1.87 -19.91
N THR A 74 9.30 -0.62 -19.47
CA THR A 74 10.04 0.49 -20.09
C THR A 74 10.68 1.35 -18.99
N SER A 75 11.69 2.16 -19.34
CA SER A 75 12.33 3.09 -18.40
C SER A 75 12.81 4.36 -19.12
N ASP A 76 12.84 5.49 -18.40
CA ASP A 76 13.34 6.78 -18.93
C ASP A 76 14.80 6.72 -19.39
N MET A 77 15.57 5.76 -18.88
CA MET A 77 17.01 5.64 -19.13
C MET A 77 17.35 5.14 -20.54
N HIS A 78 16.39 4.58 -21.28
CA HIS A 78 16.63 4.01 -22.60
C HIS A 78 15.35 3.92 -23.45
N PRO A 79 15.46 3.87 -24.78
CA PRO A 79 14.29 3.81 -25.67
C PRO A 79 13.72 2.39 -25.90
N PHE A 80 14.14 1.39 -25.13
CA PHE A 80 13.69 0.00 -25.32
C PHE A 80 12.44 -0.33 -24.50
N THR A 81 11.55 -1.12 -25.11
CA THR A 81 10.43 -1.81 -24.45
C THR A 81 10.70 -3.30 -24.49
N HIS A 82 10.58 -3.99 -23.35
CA HIS A 82 10.81 -5.44 -23.27
C HIS A 82 9.78 -6.13 -22.37
N PRO A 83 9.47 -7.42 -22.63
CA PRO A 83 8.50 -8.15 -21.84
C PRO A 83 9.06 -8.71 -20.53
N LEU A 84 8.18 -8.89 -19.56
CA LEU A 84 8.28 -9.97 -18.58
C LEU A 84 7.58 -11.19 -19.19
N SER A 85 8.19 -12.36 -19.08
CA SER A 85 7.63 -13.60 -19.63
C SER A 85 7.52 -14.65 -18.53
N CYS A 86 6.42 -15.40 -18.58
CA CYS A 86 6.19 -16.55 -17.71
C CYS A 86 7.21 -17.66 -18.03
N ALA A 87 8.21 -17.85 -17.16
CA ALA A 87 9.17 -18.94 -17.26
C ALA A 87 8.56 -20.26 -16.80
N VAL A 88 7.72 -20.21 -15.77
CA VAL A 88 6.93 -21.31 -15.20
C VAL A 88 5.63 -20.75 -14.66
N ASP A 89 4.58 -21.58 -14.57
CA ASP A 89 3.31 -21.17 -13.95
C ASP A 89 3.53 -20.68 -12.51
N PRO A 90 2.76 -19.68 -12.03
CA PRO A 90 2.87 -19.19 -10.66
C PRO A 90 2.85 -20.30 -9.61
N ALA A 91 3.84 -20.29 -8.72
CA ALA A 91 3.94 -21.30 -7.68
C ALA A 91 2.74 -21.25 -6.71
N TRP A 92 2.32 -22.43 -6.25
CA TRP A 92 1.21 -22.64 -5.30
C TRP A 92 -0.11 -22.04 -5.81
N GLU A 93 -0.73 -21.17 -5.01
CA GLU A 93 -2.00 -20.51 -5.32
C GLU A 93 -1.81 -19.07 -5.82
N ALA A 94 -0.56 -18.69 -6.13
CA ALA A 94 -0.27 -17.36 -6.65
C ALA A 94 -0.96 -17.16 -8.02
N ARG A 95 -1.34 -15.92 -8.29
CA ARG A 95 -1.92 -15.50 -9.58
C ARG A 95 -1.30 -14.19 -10.00
N SER A 96 -1.23 -13.89 -11.30
CA SER A 96 -0.79 -12.56 -11.73
C SER A 96 -1.76 -11.49 -11.21
N ASP A 97 -1.26 -10.27 -10.99
CA ASP A 97 -2.11 -9.16 -10.52
C ASP A 97 -3.36 -9.00 -11.40
N TRP A 98 -3.20 -9.19 -12.72
CA TRP A 98 -4.28 -9.18 -13.70
C TRP A 98 -5.37 -10.22 -13.41
N GLU A 99 -4.99 -11.49 -13.17
CA GLU A 99 -5.96 -12.55 -12.89
C GLU A 99 -6.59 -12.45 -11.48
N ILE A 100 -5.99 -11.70 -10.57
CA ILE A 100 -6.57 -11.44 -9.24
C ILE A 100 -7.69 -10.40 -9.33
N TYR A 101 -7.53 -9.37 -10.17
CA TYR A 101 -8.53 -8.32 -10.34
C TYR A 101 -9.65 -8.63 -11.36
N LYS A 102 -9.43 -9.56 -12.29
CA LYS A 102 -10.41 -9.98 -13.31
C LYS A 102 -11.66 -10.60 -12.70
#